data_AF-S8CJF0-F1
#
_entry.id   AF-S8CJF0-F1
#
_cell.length_a   1.000
_cell.length_b   1.000
_cell.length_c   1.000
_cell.angle_alpha   90.00
_cell.angle_beta   90.00
_cell.angle_gamma   90.00
#
_symmetry.space_group_name_H-M   'P 1'
#
loop_
_entity.id
_entity.type
_entity.pdbx_description
1 polymer ?
#
loop_
_entity_poly.entity_id
_entity_poly.type
_entity_poly.pdbx_seq_one_letter_code
_entity_poly.pdbx_strand_id
1 'polypeptide(L)' 'GDPLYGMDGKPKYSGPEYIDDRHLGCAEDGGYERPPNPVPGDCGYHLHAHRVVFPHPTTSEIIEITAPLPSPLRTLEE' A
#
# COMPACT_ATOMS: atom_id res chain seq x y z
N GLY A 1 -13.18 -11.42 14.60
CA GLY A 1 -11.89 -11.87 14.04
C GLY A 1 -11.88 -11.56 12.56
N ASP A 2 -10.70 -11.37 11.98
CA ASP A 2 -10.52 -11.11 10.56
C ASP A 2 -11.15 -12.25 9.71
N PRO A 3 -12.03 -11.95 8.74
CA PRO A 3 -12.66 -12.96 7.90
C PRO A 3 -11.65 -13.85 7.15
N LEU A 4 -10.46 -13.33 6.85
CA LEU A 4 -9.44 -13.97 6.01
C LEU A 4 -8.54 -14.96 6.78
N TYR A 5 -8.55 -14.92 8.12
CA TYR A 5 -7.66 -15.70 8.98
C TYR A 5 -8.42 -16.64 9.92
N GLY A 6 -7.88 -17.85 10.11
CA GLY A 6 -8.31 -18.77 11.16
C GLY A 6 -7.86 -18.30 12.54
N MET A 7 -8.40 -18.91 13.59
CA MET A 7 -8.00 -18.60 14.99
C MET A 7 -6.51 -18.86 15.26
N ASP A 8 -5.87 -19.69 14.42
CA ASP A 8 -4.44 -20.02 14.48
C ASP A 8 -3.54 -19.05 13.69
N GLY A 9 -4.10 -17.95 13.16
CA GLY A 9 -3.36 -16.96 12.36
C GLY A 9 -2.96 -17.45 10.96
N LYS A 10 -3.47 -18.60 10.52
CA LYS A 10 -3.25 -19.13 9.18
C LYS A 10 -4.32 -18.60 8.21
N PRO A 11 -3.96 -18.22 6.97
CA PRO A 11 -4.94 -17.84 5.96
C PRO A 11 -5.83 -19.04 5.62
N LYS A 12 -7.14 -18.78 5.40
CA LYS A 12 -8.13 -19.83 5.13
C LYS A 12 -8.07 -20.40 3.70
N TYR A 13 -7.18 -19.90 2.84
CA TYR A 13 -7.14 -20.24 1.42
C TYR A 13 -6.19 -21.42 1.12
N SER A 14 -6.70 -22.40 0.37
CA SER A 14 -5.97 -23.60 -0.08
C SER A 14 -6.08 -23.72 -1.61
N GLY A 15 -5.39 -22.85 -2.34
CA GLY A 15 -5.28 -22.88 -3.81
C GLY A 15 -3.88 -23.29 -4.27
N PRO A 16 -3.73 -23.78 -5.52
CA PRO A 16 -2.50 -24.43 -5.98
C PRO A 16 -1.32 -23.45 -6.10
N GLU A 17 -0.17 -23.87 -5.58
CA GLU A 17 1.14 -23.20 -5.62
C GLU A 17 1.79 -23.32 -7.01
N TYR A 18 1.40 -22.51 -7.99
CA TYR A 18 2.27 -22.28 -9.16
C TYR A 18 2.06 -20.87 -9.69
N ILE A 19 3.09 -20.03 -9.54
CA ILE A 19 3.20 -18.75 -10.25
C ILE A 19 4.50 -18.81 -11.04
N ASP A 20 4.39 -18.69 -12.36
CA ASP A 20 5.49 -18.47 -13.29
C ASP A 20 5.96 -17.03 -13.12
N ASP A 21 7.24 -16.83 -12.75
CA ASP A 21 7.93 -15.56 -12.44
C ASP A 21 7.92 -14.49 -13.57
N ARG A 22 7.11 -14.69 -14.62
CA ARG A 22 7.08 -13.88 -15.85
C ARG A 22 5.98 -12.82 -15.89
N HIS A 23 5.22 -12.65 -14.81
CA HIS A 23 4.22 -11.58 -14.66
C HIS A 23 4.67 -10.58 -13.57
N LEU A 24 5.83 -9.94 -13.78
CA LEU A 24 6.26 -8.78 -12.98
C LEU A 24 5.80 -7.48 -13.68
N GLY A 25 4.52 -7.39 -14.05
CA GLY A 25 3.93 -6.22 -14.68
C GLY A 25 3.33 -5.23 -13.68
N CYS A 26 3.02 -4.02 -14.16
CA CYS A 26 2.02 -3.19 -13.52
C CYS A 26 0.63 -3.76 -13.85
N ALA A 27 -0.22 -3.90 -12.83
CA ALA A 27 -1.63 -4.22 -13.03
C ALA A 27 -2.29 -3.15 -13.91
N GLU A 28 -3.37 -3.51 -14.60
CA GLU A 28 -4.08 -2.61 -15.52
C GLU A 28 -4.60 -1.32 -14.83
N ASP A 29 -4.78 -1.36 -13.51
CA ASP A 29 -5.17 -0.22 -12.68
C ASP A 29 -3.98 0.65 -12.22
N GLY A 30 -2.76 0.34 -12.67
CA GLY A 30 -1.52 1.03 -12.33
C GLY A 30 -0.87 0.56 -11.01
N GLY A 31 -1.42 -0.46 -10.34
CA GLY A 31 -0.81 -1.08 -9.16
C GLY A 31 0.26 -2.11 -9.50
N TYR A 32 0.88 -2.72 -8.48
CA TYR A 32 1.67 -3.94 -8.65
C TYR A 32 0.75 -5.14 -8.84
N GLU A 33 1.22 -6.15 -9.56
CA GLU A 33 0.46 -7.38 -9.74
C GLU A 33 0.11 -8.01 -8.40
N ARG A 34 -1.20 -8.19 -8.18
CA ARG A 34 -1.71 -8.76 -6.93
C ARG A 34 -1.29 -10.22 -6.88
N PRO A 35 -0.59 -10.68 -5.82
CA PRO A 35 -0.32 -12.09 -5.68
C PRO A 35 -1.66 -12.86 -5.65
N PRO A 36 -1.72 -14.06 -6.24
CA PRO A 36 -2.95 -14.85 -6.31
C PRO A 36 -3.45 -15.30 -4.93
N ASN A 37 -2.58 -15.22 -3.91
CA ASN A 37 -2.91 -15.51 -2.53
C ASN A 37 -2.72 -14.26 -1.66
N PRO A 38 -3.67 -13.91 -0.77
CA PRO A 38 -3.45 -12.87 0.23
C PRO A 38 -2.32 -13.30 1.16
N VAL A 39 -1.21 -12.58 1.11
CA VAL A 39 -0.01 -12.88 1.91
C VAL A 39 -0.13 -12.25 3.29
N PRO A 40 -0.08 -13.04 4.37
CA PRO A 40 -0.13 -12.50 5.73
C PRO A 40 1.08 -11.63 6.03
N GLY A 41 0.80 -10.40 6.50
CA GLY A 41 1.85 -9.44 6.87
C GLY A 41 2.39 -8.60 5.72
N ASP A 42 1.86 -8.74 4.50
CA ASP A 42 2.16 -7.81 3.42
C ASP A 42 1.31 -6.55 3.58
N CYS A 43 1.98 -5.45 3.94
CA CYS A 43 1.35 -4.15 4.08
C CYS A 43 1.16 -3.42 2.74
N GLY A 44 1.58 -4.05 1.63
CA GLY A 44 1.59 -3.44 0.30
C GLY A 44 2.67 -2.37 0.23
N TYR A 45 2.28 -1.11 0.06
CA TYR A 45 3.22 0.01 -0.06
C TYR A 45 3.27 0.84 1.21
N HIS A 46 4.50 1.14 1.64
CA HIS A 46 4.73 2.28 2.52
C HIS A 46 4.67 3.55 1.66
N LEU A 47 3.49 4.17 1.59
CA LEU A 47 3.24 5.39 0.81
C LEU A 47 2.80 6.52 1.74
N HIS A 48 3.37 7.72 1.57
CA HIS A 48 3.02 8.91 2.34
C HIS A 48 2.90 10.13 1.44
N ALA A 49 1.75 10.79 1.48
CA ALA A 49 1.56 12.07 0.81
C ALA A 49 2.24 13.18 1.65
N HIS A 50 3.54 13.38 1.41
CA HIS A 50 4.35 14.34 2.17
C HIS A 50 3.83 15.78 2.03
N ARG A 51 3.34 16.15 0.85
CA ARG A 51 2.89 17.51 0.55
C ARG A 51 1.59 17.52 -0.25
N VAL A 52 0.68 18.42 0.13
CA VAL A 52 -0.55 18.72 -0.61
C VAL A 52 -0.64 20.23 -0.84
N VAL A 53 -0.93 20.62 -2.08
CA VAL A 53 -1.12 22.02 -2.49
C VAL A 53 -2.49 22.17 -3.12
N PHE A 54 -3.29 23.12 -2.63
CA PHE A 54 -4.65 23.35 -3.11
C PHE A 54 -5.13 24.76 -2.77
N PRO A 55 -6.09 25.33 -3.53
CA PRO A 55 -6.71 26.60 -3.15
C PRO A 55 -7.66 26.42 -1.96
N HIS A 56 -7.59 27.33 -0.99
CA HIS A 56 -8.53 27.35 0.13
C HIS A 56 -9.97 27.53 -0.38
N PRO A 57 -10.94 26.73 0.07
CA PRO A 57 -12.28 26.68 -0.54
C PRO A 57 -13.08 27.98 -0.43
N THR A 58 -12.73 28.87 0.50
CA THR A 58 -13.46 30.14 0.71
C THR A 58 -12.67 31.37 0.28
N THR A 59 -11.34 31.33 0.39
CA THR A 59 -10.48 32.50 0.08
C THR A 59 -9.75 32.36 -1.25
N SER A 60 -9.75 31.17 -1.84
CA SER A 60 -9.01 30.80 -3.05
C SER A 60 -7.49 31.02 -2.97
N GLU A 61 -6.97 31.33 -1.78
CA GLU A 61 -5.54 31.44 -1.53
C GLU A 61 -4.89 30.06 -1.62
N ILE A 62 -3.70 29.98 -2.21
CA ILE A 62 -2.99 28.71 -2.32
C ILE A 62 -2.47 28.31 -0.93
N ILE A 63 -2.89 27.13 -0.47
CA ILE A 63 -2.42 26.50 0.76
C ILE A 63 -1.47 25.36 0.39
N GLU A 64 -0.31 25.34 1.05
CA GLU A 64 0.64 24.24 1.04
C GLU A 64 0.70 23.64 2.44
N ILE A 65 0.40 22.33 2.53
CA ILE A 65 0.48 21.58 3.78
C ILE A 65 1.52 20.49 3.61
N THR A 66 2.47 20.43 4.55
CA THR A 66 3.54 19.43 4.59
C THR A 66 3.44 18.59 5.86
N ALA A 67 3.43 17.27 5.71
CA ALA A 67 3.39 16.32 6.81
C ALA A 67 4.73 15.58 6.96
N PRO A 68 5.29 15.46 8.17
CA PRO A 68 6.57 14.81 8.39
C PRO A 68 6.54 13.33 7.98
N LEU A 69 7.67 12.80 7.52
CA LEU A 69 7.77 11.39 7.12
C LEU A 69 7.47 10.46 8.31
N PRO A 70 6.58 9.47 8.13
CA PRO A 70 6.30 8.47 9.15
C PRO A 70 7.53 7.57 9.34
N SER A 71 7.70 7.04 10.56
CA SER A 71 8.89 6.27 10.95
C SER A 71 9.30 5.16 9.97
N PRO A 72 8.39 4.39 9.36
CA PRO A 72 8.75 3.35 8.39
C PRO A 72 9.41 3.86 7.11
N LEU A 73 9.24 5.15 6.78
CA LEU A 73 9.75 5.78 5.57
C LEU A 73 10.99 6.65 5.82
N ARG A 74 11.46 6.77 7.06
CA ARG A 74 12.67 7.53 7.37
C ARG A 74 13.90 6.74 6.92
N THR A 75 14.71 7.34 6.06
CA THR A 75 16.03 6.81 5.70
C THR A 75 17.10 7.60 6.46
N LEU A 76 18.36 7.15 6.41
CA LEU A 76 19.47 7.81 7.11
C LEU A 76 19.82 9.20 6.53
N GLU A 77 19.27 9.56 5.37
CA GLU A 77 19.62 10.75 4.60
C GLU A 77 18.57 11.88 4.68
N GLU A 78 17.43 11.69 5.36
CA GLU A 78 16.36 12.70 5.56
C GLU A 78 15.85 12.81 7.00
#